data_AF-A0A0V0TC58-F1
#
_entry.id   AF-A0A0V0TC58-F1
#
_cell.length_a   1.000
_cell.length_b   1.000
_cell.length_c   1.000
_cell.angle_alpha   90.00
_cell.angle_beta   90.00
_cell.angle_gamma   90.00
#
_symmetry.space_group_name_H-M   'P 1'
#
loop_
_entity.id
_entity.type
_entity.pdbx_description
1 polymer ?
#
loop_
_entity_poly.entity_id
_entity_poly.type
_entity_poly.pdbx_seq_one_letter_code
_entity_poly.pdbx_strand_id
1 'polypeptide(L)'
;MRHLWKRWTEEYLVSLNVRGKWKKIDRPPDVDDLLLVTEDTVPRNRWKLEVITELLPGSDGIVRSVRLRTARGVLTRPSRLLVLLEPAKAW
;
A
#
# COMPACT_ATOMS: atom_id res chain seq x y z
N MET A 1 17.48 1.94 -21.27
CA MET A 1 16.74 3.12 -20.76
C MET A 1 15.45 3.40 -21.53
N ARG A 2 15.48 3.86 -22.80
CA ARG A 2 14.24 4.23 -23.55
C ARG A 2 13.17 3.12 -23.62
N HIS A 3 13.57 1.88 -23.87
CA HIS A 3 12.63 0.74 -23.93
C HIS A 3 12.00 0.38 -22.59
N LEU A 4 12.68 0.64 -21.48
CA LEU A 4 12.15 0.34 -20.14
C LEU A 4 11.11 1.38 -19.76
N TRP A 5 11.42 2.67 -19.94
CA TRP A 5 10.49 3.77 -19.67
C TRP A 5 9.27 3.72 -20.59
N LYS A 6 9.46 3.34 -21.86
CA LYS A 6 8.37 3.16 -22.81
C LYS A 6 7.40 2.08 -22.34
N ARG A 7 7.89 0.87 -22.05
CA ARG A 7 7.04 -0.23 -21.53
C ARG A 7 6.41 0.11 -20.19
N TRP A 8 7.16 0.71 -19.27
CA TRP A 8 6.61 1.13 -17.98
C TRP A 8 5.44 2.11 -18.16
N THR A 9 5.53 3.03 -19.12
CA THR A 9 4.48 4.00 -19.41
C THR A 9 3.28 3.38 -20.14
N GLU A 10 3.55 2.50 -21.11
CA GLU A 10 2.52 1.91 -21.98
C GLU A 10 1.78 0.73 -21.31
N GLU A 11 2.45 -0.02 -20.43
CA GLU A 11 1.90 -1.22 -19.80
C GLU A 11 1.52 -0.96 -18.35
N TYR A 12 2.49 -0.56 -17.51
CA TYR A 12 2.28 -0.47 -16.06
C TYR A 12 1.48 0.75 -15.62
N LEU A 13 1.79 1.95 -16.16
CA LEU A 13 1.00 3.15 -15.86
C LEU A 13 -0.46 3.00 -16.30
N VAL A 14 -0.68 2.34 -17.44
CA VAL A 14 -2.03 2.04 -17.94
C VAL A 14 -2.75 1.07 -17.00
N SER A 15 -2.08 0.02 -16.50
CA SER A 15 -2.69 -0.89 -15.52
C SER A 15 -3.05 -0.20 -14.19
N LEU A 16 -2.26 0.80 -13.76
CA LEU A 16 -2.59 1.62 -12.58
C LEU A 16 -3.79 2.56 -12.79
N ASN A 17 -4.10 2.91 -14.04
CA ASN A 17 -5.23 3.79 -14.39
C ASN A 17 -6.57 3.04 -14.44
N VAL A 18 -6.56 1.71 -14.33
CA VAL A 18 -7.77 0.91 -14.13
C VAL A 18 -8.32 1.24 -12.73
N ARG A 19 -9.25 2.20 -12.69
CA ARG A 19 -9.93 2.63 -11.47
C ARG A 19 -10.82 1.50 -10.93
N GLY A 20 -10.23 0.55 -10.21
CA GLY A 20 -10.97 -0.24 -9.25
C GLY A 20 -11.60 0.74 -8.25
N LYS A 21 -12.93 0.70 -8.06
CA LYS A 21 -13.53 1.31 -6.86
C LYS A 21 -12.70 0.83 -5.68
N TRP A 22 -12.16 1.76 -4.87
CA TRP A 22 -11.26 1.48 -3.73
C TRP A 22 -11.71 0.19 -3.05
N LYS A 23 -11.05 -0.93 -3.41
CA LYS A 23 -11.50 -2.22 -2.92
C LYS A 23 -11.23 -2.16 -1.42
N LYS A 24 -12.26 -2.43 -0.60
CA LYS A 24 -11.97 -2.98 0.73
C LYS A 24 -10.93 -4.05 0.52
N ILE A 25 -9.87 -4.07 1.32
CA ILE A 25 -8.81 -5.06 1.15
C ILE A 25 -9.51 -6.43 1.20
N ASP A 26 -9.67 -7.05 0.03
CA ASP A 26 -10.43 -8.29 -0.15
C ASP A 26 -9.63 -9.49 0.41
N ARG A 27 -8.39 -9.19 0.80
CA ARG A 27 -7.45 -10.07 1.49
C ARG A 27 -6.96 -9.38 2.76
N PRO A 28 -6.50 -10.14 3.76
CA PRO A 28 -5.72 -9.58 4.86
C PRO A 28 -4.45 -8.86 4.35
N PRO A 29 -4.00 -7.79 5.03
CA PRO A 29 -2.69 -7.20 4.76
C PRO A 29 -1.58 -8.22 5.05
N ASP A 30 -0.51 -8.16 4.28
CA ASP A 30 0.65 -9.05 4.40
C ASP A 30 1.95 -8.24 4.57
N VAL A 31 2.97 -8.87 5.15
CA VAL A 31 4.31 -8.28 5.22
C VAL A 31 4.83 -8.06 3.79
N ASP A 32 5.54 -6.96 3.57
CA ASP A 32 6.05 -6.49 2.28
C ASP A 32 5.00 -5.93 1.30
N ASP A 33 3.73 -5.81 1.71
CA ASP A 33 2.74 -5.06 0.93
C ASP A 33 3.14 -3.59 0.79
N LEU A 34 3.12 -3.09 -0.45
CA LEU A 34 3.32 -1.68 -0.78
C LEU A 34 1.99 -0.96 -0.75
N LEU A 35 1.90 0.11 0.03
CA LEU A 35 0.63 0.77 0.31
C LEU A 35 0.74 2.29 0.39
N LEU A 36 -0.38 2.94 0.13
CA LEU A 36 -0.59 4.36 0.39
C LEU A 36 -1.23 4.53 1.76
N VAL A 37 -0.65 5.41 2.59
CA VAL A 37 -1.20 5.76 3.91
C VAL A 37 -2.06 7.00 3.78
N THR A 38 -3.33 6.84 4.15
CA THR A 38 -4.33 7.91 4.16
C THR A 38 -4.29 8.67 5.48
N GLU A 39 -4.36 10.00 5.38
CA GLU A 39 -4.53 10.90 6.53
C GLU A 39 -5.61 11.91 6.15
N ASP A 40 -6.61 12.11 7.01
CA ASP A 40 -7.80 12.92 6.69
C ASP A 40 -7.46 14.37 6.32
N THR A 41 -6.37 14.88 6.86
CA THR A 41 -5.88 16.26 6.65
C THR A 41 -4.93 16.38 5.45
N VAL A 42 -4.54 15.26 4.82
CA VAL A 42 -3.55 15.23 3.75
C VAL A 42 -4.26 14.94 2.42
N PRO A 43 -4.11 15.82 1.41
CA PRO A 43 -4.71 15.59 0.10
C PRO A 43 -4.12 14.33 -0.54
N ARG A 44 -4.90 13.62 -1.35
CA ARG A 44 -4.56 12.29 -1.88
C ARG A 44 -3.24 12.23 -2.62
N ASN A 45 -2.88 13.28 -3.35
CA ASN A 45 -1.61 13.38 -4.08
C ASN A 45 -0.37 13.50 -3.17
N ARG A 46 -0.57 13.62 -1.86
CA ARG A 46 0.48 13.68 -0.84
C ARG A 46 0.41 12.51 0.15
N TRP A 47 -0.44 11.51 -0.12
CA TRP A 47 -0.42 10.28 0.65
C TRP A 47 0.95 9.61 0.52
N LYS A 48 1.44 9.12 1.66
CA LYS A 48 2.78 8.54 1.72
C LYS A 48 2.74 7.11 1.23
N LEU A 49 3.76 6.74 0.48
CA LEU A 49 4.00 5.38 0.04
C LEU A 49 4.87 4.68 1.08
N GLU A 50 4.39 3.56 1.60
CA GLU A 50 5.00 2.85 2.73
C GLU A 50 4.92 1.33 2.51
N VAL A 51 5.77 0.57 3.21
CA VAL A 51 5.79 -0.91 3.14
C VAL A 51 5.51 -1.51 4.52
N ILE A 52 4.68 -2.55 4.59
CA ILE A 52 4.43 -3.29 5.83
C ILE A 52 5.67 -4.07 6.25
N THR A 53 6.13 -3.84 7.47
CA THR A 53 7.22 -4.63 8.07
C THR A 53 6.73 -5.67 9.08
N GLU A 54 5.57 -5.43 9.69
CA GLU A 54 5.00 -6.36 10.67
C GLU A 54 3.48 -6.14 10.80
N LEU A 55 2.75 -7.24 10.98
CA LEU A 55 1.33 -7.26 11.30
C LEU A 55 1.14 -7.33 12.82
N LEU A 56 0.24 -6.50 13.37
CA LEU A 56 -0.09 -6.51 14.79
C LEU A 56 -1.54 -7.01 14.97
N PRO A 57 -1.75 -8.34 15.08
CA PRO A 57 -3.07 -8.91 15.32
C PRO A 57 -3.56 -8.62 16.75
N GLY A 58 -4.87 -8.45 16.90
CA GLY A 58 -5.52 -8.44 18.21
C GLY A 58 -5.64 -9.83 18.83
N SER A 59 -6.22 -9.92 20.02
CA SER A 59 -6.52 -11.19 20.70
C SER A 59 -7.47 -12.11 19.92
N ASP A 60 -8.26 -11.53 19.01
CA ASP A 60 -9.17 -12.23 18.09
C ASP A 60 -8.52 -12.62 16.76
N GLY A 61 -7.20 -12.40 16.60
CA GLY A 61 -6.46 -12.69 15.37
C GLY A 61 -6.67 -11.65 14.25
N ILE A 62 -7.47 -10.60 14.46
CA ILE A 62 -7.75 -9.59 13.43
C ILE A 62 -6.66 -8.51 13.44
N VAL A 63 -6.05 -8.26 12.28
CA VAL A 63 -5.02 -7.22 12.10
C VAL A 63 -5.65 -5.83 12.03
N ARG A 64 -5.64 -5.11 13.15
CA ARG A 64 -6.14 -3.73 13.25
C ARG A 64 -5.04 -2.68 13.13
N SER A 65 -3.80 -3.07 13.35
CA SER A 65 -2.63 -2.20 13.29
C SER A 65 -1.48 -2.91 12.58
N VAL A 66 -0.61 -2.15 11.94
CA VAL A 66 0.61 -2.65 11.29
C VAL A 66 1.78 -1.72 11.57
N ARG A 67 3.00 -2.25 11.53
CA ARG A 67 4.23 -1.44 11.49
C ARG A 67 4.62 -1.21 10.04
N LEU A 68 4.86 0.05 9.71
CA LEU A 68 5.24 0.51 8.37
C LEU A 68 6.68 1.03 8.38
N ARG A 69 7.44 0.72 7.34
CA ARG A 69 8.75 1.32 7.09
C ARG A 69 8.60 2.59 6.27
N THR A 70 8.91 3.70 6.91
CA THR A 70 8.95 5.04 6.31
C THR A 70 10.36 5.51 6.03
N ALA A 71 10.47 6.52 5.17
CA ALA A 71 11.73 7.19 4.87
C ALA A 71 12.44 7.76 6.13
N ARG A 72 11.70 7.96 7.22
CA ARG A 72 12.22 8.52 8.49
C ARG A 72 12.28 7.51 9.64
N GLY A 73 11.93 6.25 9.40
CA GLY A 73 11.89 5.20 10.43
C GLY A 73 10.61 4.38 10.41
N VAL A 74 10.36 3.63 11.47
CA VAL A 74 9.20 2.73 11.57
C VAL A 74 8.05 3.42 12.29
N LEU A 75 6.83 3.24 11.78
CA LEU A 75 5.65 3.90 12.31
C LEU A 75 4.45 2.94 12.36
N THR A 76 3.71 2.96 13.47
CA THR A 76 2.51 2.14 13.64
C THR A 76 1.28 2.87 13.12
N ARG A 77 0.50 2.20 12.26
CA ARG A 77 -0.74 2.75 11.69
C ARG A 77 -1.89 1.75 11.77
N PRO A 78 -3.13 2.24 12.01
CA PRO A 78 -4.33 1.43 11.86
C PRO A 78 -4.49 0.90 10.42
N SER A 79 -4.90 -0.35 10.26
CA SER A 79 -5.08 -0.98 8.94
C SER A 79 -6.13 -0.29 8.07
N ARG A 80 -7.14 0.36 8.69
CA ARG A 80 -8.16 1.17 7.99
C ARG A 80 -7.62 2.39 7.25
N LEU A 81 -6.41 2.84 7.57
CA LEU A 81 -5.77 3.99 6.91
C LEU A 81 -4.88 3.56 5.74
N LEU A 82 -4.90 2.29 5.35
CA LEU A 82 -4.02 1.75 4.35
C LEU A 82 -4.81 1.46 3.08
N VAL A 83 -4.24 1.85 1.95
CA VAL A 83 -4.71 1.45 0.63
C VAL A 83 -3.61 0.65 -0.03
N LEU A 84 -3.91 -0.61 -0.35
CA LEU A 84 -2.98 -1.47 -1.09
C LEU A 84 -2.68 -0.86 -2.47
N LEU A 85 -1.40 -0.68 -2.78
CA LEU A 85 -0.92 -0.32 -4.11
C LEU A 85 -0.43 -1.57 -4.85
N GLU A 86 0.48 -2.34 -4.25
CA GLU A 86 1.00 -3.58 -4.82
C GLU A 86 1.13 -4.66 -3.73
N PRO A 87 0.74 -5.92 -4.01
CA PRO A 87 0.91 -7.03 -3.08
C PRO A 87 2.37 -7.48 -2.95
N ALA A 88 2.75 -7.96 -1.77
CA ALA A 88 4.08 -8.52 -1.49
C ALA A 88 4.51 -9.65 -2.45
N LYS A 89 3.55 -10.50 -2.83
CA LYS A 89 3.72 -11.51 -3.89
C LYS A 89 3.11 -10.98 -5.19
N ALA A 90 3.86 -10.13 -5.87
CA ALA A 90 3.64 -9.87 -7.27
C ALA A 90 4.52 -10.85 -8.07
N TRP A 91 3.86 -11.93 -8.55
CA TRP A 91 4.32 -12.96 -9.50
C TRP A 91 5.15 -14.10 -8.91
#